data_AF-A0A1H0QPY5-F1
#
_entry.id   AF-A0A1H0QPY5-F1
#
_cell.length_a   1.000
_cell.length_b   1.000
_cell.length_c   1.000
_cell.angle_alpha   90.00
_cell.angle_beta   90.00
_cell.angle_gamma   90.00
#
_symmetry.space_group_name_H-M   'P 1'
#
loop_
_entity.id
_entity.type
_entity.pdbx_description
1 polymer ?
#
loop_
_entity_poly.entity_id
_entity_poly.type
_entity_poly.pdbx_seq_one_letter_code
_entity_poly.pdbx_strand_id
1 'polypeptide(L)'
;MLNHGREPTFLPLTIAVTTSAATAPGTRAVGDARVVRSRAEEADTVATGCWAALLGGCNPPERRALPTQLSALAEATSRYVGDRWWSERGVGYRRRVASAQLRINDAVREGDGEEFAEAFVGYDQAIAAAVVSVQQNLERASQ
;
A
#
# COMPACT_ATOMS: atom_id res chain seq x y z
N MET A 1 -4.42 16.96 26.33
CA MET A 1 -3.36 16.00 25.99
C MET A 1 -3.10 16.12 24.49
N LEU A 2 -2.02 16.80 24.11
CA LEU A 2 -1.63 16.97 22.72
C LEU A 2 -0.90 15.70 22.29
N ASN A 3 -1.42 14.99 21.28
CA ASN A 3 -0.86 13.74 20.75
C ASN A 3 0.50 14.02 20.10
N HIS A 4 1.59 13.98 20.88
CA HIS A 4 2.96 14.11 20.36
C HIS A 4 3.40 12.74 19.85
N GLY A 5 3.63 12.61 18.55
CA GLY A 5 4.43 11.51 17.99
C GLY A 5 3.66 10.27 17.51
N ARG A 6 2.46 10.40 16.96
CA ARG A 6 1.99 9.35 16.04
C ARG A 6 2.79 9.51 14.75
N GLU A 7 3.69 8.57 14.48
CA GLU A 7 4.35 8.52 13.16
C GLU A 7 3.28 8.58 12.06
N PRO A 8 3.48 9.38 11.00
CA PRO A 8 2.53 9.46 9.91
C PRO A 8 2.46 8.11 9.21
N THR A 9 1.32 7.43 9.34
CA THR A 9 1.02 6.22 8.56
C THR A 9 0.51 6.64 7.18
N PHE A 10 1.19 6.17 6.15
CA PHE A 10 0.88 6.40 4.74
C PHE A 10 0.02 5.29 4.12
N LEU A 11 -0.05 4.12 4.76
CA LEU A 11 -0.86 2.98 4.31
C LEU A 11 -1.94 2.53 5.32
N PRO A 12 -2.71 3.45 5.94
CA PRO A 12 -3.60 3.10 7.05
C PRO A 12 -4.76 2.20 6.61
N LEU A 13 -5.32 2.39 5.42
CA LEU A 13 -6.43 1.57 4.93
C LEU A 13 -5.93 0.17 4.57
N THR A 14 -4.80 0.08 3.86
CA THR A 14 -4.20 -1.18 3.45
C THR A 14 -3.87 -2.06 4.66
N ILE A 15 -3.27 -1.48 5.70
CA ILE A 15 -2.96 -2.21 6.95
C ILE A 15 -4.25 -2.69 7.63
N ALA A 16 -5.29 -1.84 7.70
CA ALA A 16 -6.56 -2.20 8.32
C ALA A 16 -7.26 -3.36 7.58
N VAL A 17 -7.37 -3.29 6.25
CA VAL A 17 -8.09 -4.31 5.47
C VAL A 17 -7.35 -5.64 5.41
N THR A 18 -6.01 -5.61 5.34
CA THR A 18 -5.18 -6.83 5.37
C THR A 18 -5.15 -7.47 6.75
N THR A 19 -5.24 -6.68 7.82
CA THR A 19 -5.42 -7.22 9.19
C THR A 19 -6.75 -7.95 9.32
N SER A 20 -7.84 -7.35 8.85
CA SER A 20 -9.15 -8.01 8.80
C SER A 20 -9.12 -9.29 7.95
N ALA A 21 -8.43 -9.26 6.81
CA ALA A 21 -8.26 -10.42 5.92
C ALA A 21 -7.49 -11.57 6.60
N ALA A 22 -6.44 -11.24 7.34
CA ALA A 22 -5.58 -12.21 8.01
C ALA A 22 -6.24 -12.89 9.22
N THR A 23 -7.34 -12.34 9.73
CA THR A 23 -8.15 -12.92 10.82
C THR A 23 -9.39 -13.68 10.34
N ALA A 24 -9.73 -13.61 9.05
CA ALA A 24 -10.88 -14.30 8.49
C ALA A 24 -10.65 -15.83 8.40
N PRO A 25 -11.68 -16.67 8.62
CA PRO A 25 -11.53 -18.12 8.49
C PRO A 25 -11.39 -18.55 7.02
N GLY A 26 -10.17 -18.94 6.61
CA GLY A 26 -9.86 -19.48 5.28
C GLY A 26 -8.35 -19.67 5.04
N THR A 27 -7.86 -20.90 4.94
CA THR A 27 -6.42 -21.23 5.13
C THR A 27 -5.45 -20.68 4.08
N ARG A 28 -5.82 -20.61 2.78
CA ARG A 28 -4.93 -20.04 1.75
C ARG A 28 -4.97 -18.51 1.70
N ALA A 29 -6.15 -17.91 1.76
CA ALA A 29 -6.32 -16.46 1.75
C ALA A 29 -5.67 -15.77 2.95
N VAL A 30 -5.61 -16.43 4.11
CA VAL A 30 -4.95 -15.90 5.32
C VAL A 30 -3.42 -15.82 5.18
N GLY A 31 -2.80 -16.80 4.51
CA GLY A 31 -1.34 -16.79 4.28
C GLY A 31 -0.91 -15.62 3.40
N ASP A 32 -1.59 -15.45 2.27
CA ASP A 32 -1.30 -14.38 1.32
C ASP A 32 -1.65 -12.99 1.91
N ALA A 33 -2.74 -12.88 2.67
CA ALA A 33 -3.10 -11.64 3.37
C ALA A 33 -2.02 -11.19 4.37
N ARG A 34 -1.38 -12.11 5.09
CA ARG A 34 -0.27 -11.80 6.00
C ARG A 34 0.95 -11.29 5.25
N VAL A 35 1.23 -11.82 4.06
CA VAL A 35 2.32 -11.33 3.20
C VAL A 35 2.03 -9.91 2.73
N VAL A 36 0.80 -9.62 2.27
CA VAL A 36 0.41 -8.25 1.89
C VAL A 36 0.54 -7.30 3.08
N ARG A 37 0.12 -7.72 4.29
CA ARG A 37 0.27 -6.92 5.50
C ARG A 37 1.73 -6.61 5.82
N SER A 38 2.62 -7.61 5.82
CA SER A 38 4.06 -7.40 6.07
C SER A 38 4.64 -6.39 5.09
N ARG A 39 4.29 -6.50 3.80
CA ARG A 39 4.76 -5.56 2.77
C ARG A 39 4.17 -4.17 2.93
N ALA A 40 2.95 -4.05 3.43
CA ALA A 40 2.34 -2.77 3.75
C ALA A 40 3.06 -2.09 4.92
N GLU A 41 3.37 -2.83 5.99
CA GLU A 41 4.13 -2.31 7.14
C GLU A 41 5.56 -1.90 6.75
N GLU A 42 6.24 -2.70 5.93
CA GLU A 42 7.57 -2.38 5.39
C GLU A 42 7.54 -1.11 4.52
N ALA A 43 6.56 -1.00 3.61
CA ALA A 43 6.40 0.18 2.76
C ALA A 43 6.03 1.44 3.57
N ASP A 44 5.19 1.31 4.59
CA ASP A 44 4.77 2.41 5.49
C ASP A 44 5.96 2.96 6.29
N THR A 45 6.81 2.08 6.80
CA THR A 45 8.04 2.44 7.52
C THR A 45 8.99 3.22 6.61
N VAL A 46 9.21 2.72 5.38
CA VAL A 46 10.10 3.39 4.41
C VAL A 46 9.50 4.71 3.92
N ALA A 47 8.17 4.79 3.75
CA ALA A 47 7.48 6.03 3.43
C ALA A 47 7.63 7.08 4.53
N THR A 48 7.52 6.68 5.80
CA THR A 48 7.74 7.54 6.97
C THR A 48 9.17 8.09 7.01
N GLY A 49 10.17 7.24 6.78
CA GLY A 49 11.57 7.68 6.71
C GLY A 49 11.82 8.64 5.54
N CYS A 50 11.25 8.34 4.36
CA CYS A 50 11.35 9.21 3.20
C CYS A 50 10.69 10.58 3.44
N TRP A 51 9.50 10.58 4.05
CA TRP A 51 8.77 11.78 4.44
C TRP A 51 9.55 12.67 5.40
N ALA A 52 10.05 12.09 6.48
CA ALA A 52 10.83 12.81 7.48
C ALA A 52 12.06 13.48 6.85
N ALA A 53 12.68 12.83 5.88
CA ALA A 53 13.82 13.39 5.18
C ALA A 53 13.44 14.46 4.15
N LEU A 54 12.29 14.35 3.47
CA LEU A 54 11.76 15.42 2.63
C LEU A 54 11.56 16.70 3.46
N LEU A 55 10.94 16.57 4.65
CA LEU A 55 10.75 17.69 5.57
C LEU A 55 12.07 18.23 6.15
N GLY A 56 13.05 17.35 6.36
CA GLY A 56 14.37 17.70 6.90
C GLY A 56 15.41 18.16 5.86
N GLY A 57 15.10 18.11 4.56
CA GLY A 57 16.05 18.41 3.48
C GLY A 57 17.19 17.40 3.33
N CYS A 58 17.05 16.21 3.91
CA CYS A 58 18.05 15.14 3.86
C CYS A 58 17.83 14.26 2.62
N ASN A 59 18.89 13.59 2.13
CA ASN A 59 18.79 12.66 0.99
C ASN A 59 19.11 11.23 1.43
N PRO A 60 18.16 10.53 2.06
CA PRO A 60 18.44 9.31 2.79
C PRO A 60 18.27 8.08 1.86
N PRO A 61 18.82 6.91 2.21
CA PRO A 61 18.73 5.71 1.37
C PRO A 61 17.28 5.24 1.13
N GLU A 62 16.35 5.55 2.02
CA GLU A 62 14.91 5.25 1.96
C GLU A 62 14.27 5.81 0.69
N ARG A 63 14.76 6.96 0.21
CA ARG A 63 14.34 7.59 -1.05
C ARG A 63 14.53 6.66 -2.26
N ARG A 64 15.58 5.82 -2.22
CA ARG A 64 15.89 4.82 -3.26
C ARG A 64 15.18 3.49 -3.02
N ALA A 65 14.89 3.16 -1.77
CA ALA A 65 14.20 1.92 -1.41
C ALA A 65 12.68 2.00 -1.65
N LEU A 66 12.09 3.19 -1.57
CA LEU A 66 10.64 3.38 -1.61
C LEU A 66 9.97 2.82 -2.89
N PRO A 67 10.47 3.07 -4.11
CA PRO A 67 9.86 2.50 -5.32
C PRO A 67 9.86 0.97 -5.32
N THR A 68 10.92 0.35 -4.80
CA THR A 68 11.03 -1.11 -4.68
C THR A 68 10.00 -1.65 -3.70
N GLN A 69 9.81 -1.00 -2.54
CA GLN A 69 8.83 -1.44 -1.54
C GLN A 69 7.38 -1.30 -2.04
N LEU A 70 7.06 -0.19 -2.71
CA LEU A 70 5.73 -0.01 -3.32
C LEU A 70 5.46 -1.05 -4.42
N SER A 71 6.48 -1.43 -5.18
CA SER A 71 6.34 -2.47 -6.20
C SER A 71 6.15 -3.85 -5.57
N ALA A 72 6.90 -4.15 -4.50
CA ALA A 72 6.79 -5.40 -3.75
C ALA A 72 5.41 -5.56 -3.07
N LEU A 73 4.82 -4.47 -2.61
CA LEU A 73 3.45 -4.45 -2.08
C LEU A 73 2.40 -4.65 -3.18
N ALA A 74 2.56 -4.00 -4.33
CA ALA A 74 1.66 -4.18 -5.47
C ALA A 74 1.70 -5.63 -6.00
N GLU A 75 2.88 -6.26 -6.04
CA GLU A 75 3.06 -7.66 -6.41
C GLU A 75 2.46 -8.62 -5.38
N ALA A 76 2.67 -8.38 -4.08
CA ALA A 76 2.02 -9.17 -3.04
C ALA A 76 0.49 -9.08 -3.15
N THR A 77 -0.02 -7.88 -3.44
CA THR A 77 -1.45 -7.64 -3.67
C THR A 77 -1.95 -8.39 -4.91
N SER A 78 -1.20 -8.39 -6.01
CA SER A 78 -1.59 -9.12 -7.24
C SER A 78 -1.71 -10.62 -7.00
N ARG A 79 -0.76 -11.20 -6.23
CA ARG A 79 -0.81 -12.61 -5.82
C ARG A 79 -2.02 -12.89 -4.94
N TYR A 80 -2.29 -12.04 -3.95
CA TYR A 80 -3.44 -12.18 -3.06
C TYR A 80 -4.77 -12.14 -3.81
N VAL A 81 -4.94 -11.20 -4.75
CA VAL A 81 -6.19 -11.08 -5.49
C VAL A 81 -6.32 -12.07 -6.66
N GLY A 82 -5.22 -12.75 -6.99
CA GLY A 82 -5.08 -13.62 -8.14
C GLY A 82 -4.72 -12.86 -9.42
N ASP A 83 -3.65 -13.28 -10.10
CA ASP A 83 -3.10 -12.60 -11.28
C ASP A 83 -4.11 -12.43 -12.42
N ARG A 84 -5.03 -13.38 -12.58
CA ARG A 84 -6.11 -13.29 -13.58
C ARG A 84 -7.11 -12.19 -13.26
N TRP A 85 -7.53 -12.07 -11.99
CA TRP A 85 -8.41 -10.99 -11.56
C TRP A 85 -7.70 -9.64 -11.70
N TRP A 86 -6.45 -9.57 -11.25
CA TRP A 86 -5.61 -8.36 -11.35
C TRP A 86 -5.43 -7.89 -12.80
N SER A 87 -5.28 -8.84 -13.72
CA SER A 87 -5.09 -8.57 -15.15
C SER A 87 -6.37 -8.16 -15.86
N GLU A 88 -7.51 -8.80 -15.56
CA GLU A 88 -8.76 -8.59 -16.29
C GLU A 88 -9.67 -7.54 -15.63
N ARG A 89 -10.05 -7.76 -14.35
CA ARG A 89 -10.93 -6.84 -13.59
C ARG A 89 -10.15 -5.77 -12.82
N GLY A 90 -8.87 -6.03 -12.57
CA GLY A 90 -7.98 -5.19 -11.80
C GLY A 90 -7.34 -4.04 -12.58
N VAL A 91 -7.60 -3.90 -13.88
CA VAL A 91 -6.97 -2.89 -14.76
C VAL A 91 -7.07 -1.48 -14.19
N GLY A 92 -8.25 -1.11 -13.65
CA GLY A 92 -8.46 0.18 -13.02
C GLY A 92 -7.59 0.39 -11.77
N TYR A 93 -7.47 -0.62 -10.93
CA TYR A 93 -6.60 -0.59 -9.74
C TYR A 93 -5.13 -0.52 -10.13
N ARG A 94 -4.68 -1.33 -11.11
CA ARG A 94 -3.32 -1.28 -11.64
C ARG A 94 -2.93 0.09 -12.16
N ARG A 95 -3.81 0.73 -12.94
CA ARG A 95 -3.57 2.08 -13.46
C ARG A 95 -3.46 3.11 -12.34
N ARG A 96 -4.31 3.01 -11.32
CA ARG A 96 -4.27 3.91 -10.14
C ARG A 96 -3.00 3.70 -9.33
N VAL A 97 -2.61 2.45 -9.06
CA VAL A 97 -1.37 2.10 -8.36
C VAL A 97 -0.15 2.62 -9.13
N ALA A 98 -0.05 2.34 -10.43
CA ALA A 98 1.07 2.81 -11.24
C ALA A 98 1.13 4.35 -11.32
N SER A 99 -0.02 5.01 -11.48
CA SER A 99 -0.09 6.48 -11.48
C SER A 99 0.33 7.07 -10.13
N ALA A 100 -0.08 6.46 -9.02
CA ALA A 100 0.29 6.91 -7.69
C ALA A 100 1.78 6.68 -7.42
N GLN A 101 2.35 5.55 -7.85
CA GLN A 101 3.79 5.28 -7.74
C GLN A 101 4.64 6.31 -8.52
N LEU A 102 4.19 6.70 -9.72
CA LEU A 102 4.84 7.76 -10.49
C LEU A 102 4.80 9.10 -9.76
N ARG A 103 3.62 9.52 -9.28
CA ARG A 103 3.48 10.76 -8.50
C ARG A 103 4.31 10.75 -7.22
N ILE A 104 4.35 9.62 -6.50
CA ILE A 104 5.23 9.47 -5.33
C ILE A 104 6.69 9.66 -5.74
N ASN A 105 7.13 9.07 -6.84
CA ASN A 105 8.51 9.21 -7.30
C ASN A 105 8.86 10.65 -7.72
N ASP A 106 7.95 11.34 -8.41
CA ASP A 106 8.12 12.73 -8.80
C ASP A 106 8.15 13.66 -7.60
N ALA A 107 7.21 13.52 -6.66
CA ALA A 107 7.19 14.27 -5.40
C ALA A 107 8.47 14.05 -4.60
N VAL A 108 8.92 12.79 -4.53
CA VAL A 108 10.21 12.44 -3.95
C VAL A 108 11.35 13.16 -4.67
N ARG A 109 11.38 13.18 -6.01
CA ARG A 109 12.41 13.83 -6.84
C ARG A 109 12.47 15.35 -6.60
N GLU A 110 11.30 15.96 -6.49
CA GLU A 110 11.11 17.42 -6.41
C GLU A 110 11.21 17.95 -4.98
N GLY A 111 11.18 17.07 -3.98
CA GLY A 111 11.20 17.49 -2.58
C GLY A 111 9.82 17.93 -2.08
N ASP A 112 8.76 17.61 -2.82
CA ASP A 112 7.41 18.06 -2.55
C ASP A 112 6.75 17.11 -1.54
N GLY A 113 6.61 17.57 -0.31
CA GLY A 113 5.90 16.81 0.70
C GLY A 113 4.38 16.77 0.48
N GLU A 114 3.78 17.86 0.02
CA GLU A 114 2.33 17.88 -0.15
C GLU A 114 1.89 16.87 -1.22
N GLU A 115 2.56 16.87 -2.36
CA GLU A 115 2.28 15.91 -3.42
C GLU A 115 2.60 14.47 -3.00
N PHE A 116 3.67 14.27 -2.21
CA PHE A 116 3.99 12.95 -1.69
C PHE A 116 2.85 12.39 -0.84
N ALA A 117 2.32 13.18 0.11
CA ALA A 117 1.22 12.75 0.97
C ALA A 117 -0.05 12.47 0.16
N GLU A 118 -0.40 13.34 -0.80
CA GLU A 118 -1.58 13.15 -1.66
C GLU A 118 -1.46 11.87 -2.51
N ALA A 119 -0.29 11.63 -3.09
CA ALA A 119 -0.04 10.46 -3.91
C ALA A 119 -0.13 9.17 -3.10
N PHE A 120 0.33 9.19 -1.84
CA PHE A 120 0.16 8.05 -0.92
C PHE A 120 -1.29 7.76 -0.57
N VAL A 121 -2.13 8.78 -0.38
CA VAL A 121 -3.58 8.57 -0.17
C VAL A 121 -4.19 7.82 -1.38
N GLY A 122 -3.83 8.22 -2.60
CA GLY A 122 -4.29 7.54 -3.81
C GLY A 122 -3.79 6.09 -3.93
N TYR A 123 -2.53 5.86 -3.55
CA TYR A 123 -1.93 4.52 -3.53
C TYR A 123 -2.62 3.60 -2.50
N ASP A 124 -2.78 4.07 -1.26
CA ASP A 124 -3.40 3.32 -0.17
C ASP A 124 -4.85 2.93 -0.50
N GLN A 125 -5.64 3.88 -1.02
CA GLN A 125 -7.01 3.61 -1.46
C GLN A 125 -7.08 2.55 -2.57
N ALA A 126 -6.14 2.58 -3.52
CA ALA A 126 -6.15 1.65 -4.64
C ALA A 126 -5.83 0.22 -4.19
N ILE A 127 -4.84 0.05 -3.31
CA ILE A 127 -4.46 -1.26 -2.77
C ILE A 127 -5.55 -1.79 -1.83
N ALA A 128 -6.04 -0.95 -0.90
CA ALA A 128 -7.09 -1.36 0.03
C ALA A 128 -8.37 -1.82 -0.68
N ALA A 129 -8.79 -1.08 -1.72
CA ALA A 129 -9.97 -1.45 -2.50
C ALA A 129 -9.78 -2.78 -3.27
N ALA A 130 -8.58 -3.07 -3.75
CA ALA A 130 -8.28 -4.35 -4.38
C ALA A 130 -8.40 -5.52 -3.38
N VAL A 131 -7.86 -5.36 -2.17
CA VAL A 131 -7.95 -6.37 -1.10
C VAL A 131 -9.41 -6.62 -0.70
N VAL A 132 -10.18 -5.55 -0.47
CA VAL A 132 -11.60 -5.65 -0.10
C VAL A 132 -12.44 -6.31 -1.19
N SER A 133 -12.17 -6.01 -2.47
CA SER A 133 -12.92 -6.60 -3.58
C SER A 133 -12.82 -8.13 -3.61
N VAL A 134 -11.71 -8.70 -3.14
CA VAL A 134 -11.54 -10.16 -3.07
C VAL A 134 -12.16 -10.76 -1.82
N GLN A 135 -12.09 -10.07 -0.67
CA GLN A 135 -12.84 -10.48 0.53
C GLN A 135 -14.33 -10.62 0.23
N GLN A 136 -14.94 -9.63 -0.43
CA GLN A 136 -16.36 -9.65 -0.80
C GLN A 136 -16.70 -10.79 -1.77
N ASN A 137 -15.80 -11.14 -2.69
CA ASN A 137 -16.02 -12.25 -3.61
C ASN A 137 -15.92 -13.61 -2.90
N LEU A 138 -15.02 -13.75 -1.93
CA LEU A 138 -14.89 -14.96 -1.12
C LEU A 138 -16.10 -15.18 -0.22
N GLU A 139 -16.61 -14.12 0.42
CA GLU A 139 -17.84 -14.16 1.23
C GLU A 139 -19.08 -14.54 0.41
N ARG A 140 -19.17 -14.08 -0.85
CA ARG A 140 -20.25 -14.46 -1.75
C ARG A 140 -20.15 -15.89 -2.28
N ALA A 141 -18.95 -16.45 -2.36
CA ALA A 141 -18.73 -17.81 -2.83
C ALA A 141 -18.92 -18.86 -1.72
N SER A 142 -18.98 -18.43 -0.45
CA SER A 142 -19.23 -19.29 0.71
C SER A 142 -20.69 -19.27 1.20
N GLN A 143 -21.56 -18.47 0.58
CA GLN A 143 -23.03 -18.47 0.74
C GLN A 143 -23.69 -19.32 -0.35
#